data_AF-A0A4Y2RJ40-F1
#
_entry.id   AF-A0A4Y2RJ40-F1
#
_cell.length_a   1.000
_cell.length_b   1.000
_cell.length_c   1.000
_cell.angle_alpha   90.00
_cell.angle_beta   90.00
_cell.angle_gamma   90.00
#
_symmetry.space_group_name_H-M   'P 1'
#
loop_
_entity.id
_entity.type
_entity.pdbx_description
1 polymer ?
#
loop_
_entity_poly.entity_id
_entity_poly.type
_entity_poly.pdbx_seq_one_letter_code
_entity_poly.pdbx_strand_id
1 'polypeptide(L)'
;MVMKSSTRTTRPCHKPRIVLEWFEEHTDEFHLMPWPPNSPDLNPMEHICDVMEWQLRAQTPPCPNISTLRDRCLDIWYNLSPVMYQKLVASMPRRVAAVLKAKGGATRY
;
A
#
# COMPACT_ATOMS: atom_id res chain seq x y z
N MET A 1 -15.29 12.37 -9.15
CA MET A 1 -14.28 12.88 -8.19
C MET A 1 -13.26 11.78 -7.96
N VAL A 2 -12.08 11.88 -8.59
CA VAL A 2 -10.96 10.97 -8.31
C VAL A 2 -10.21 11.58 -7.15
N MET A 3 -10.44 11.10 -5.93
CA MET A 3 -9.58 11.44 -4.80
C MET A 3 -8.23 10.75 -5.06
N LYS A 4 -7.23 11.52 -5.50
CA LYS A 4 -5.84 11.08 -5.54
C LYS A 4 -5.28 11.14 -4.11
N SER A 5 -5.65 10.17 -3.28
CA SER A 5 -5.16 10.06 -1.90
C SER A 5 -3.81 9.35 -1.89
N SER A 6 -2.75 10.07 -1.51
CA SER A 6 -1.40 9.52 -1.35
C SER A 6 -1.24 8.98 0.07
N THR A 7 -1.16 7.65 0.24
CA THR A 7 -0.94 6.99 1.53
C THR A 7 0.55 6.88 1.82
N ARG A 8 1.05 7.65 2.80
CA ARG A 8 2.45 7.59 3.24
C ARG A 8 2.56 7.05 4.67
N THR A 9 3.43 6.06 4.87
CA THR A 9 3.77 5.55 6.21
C THR A 9 4.54 6.61 7.00
N THR A 10 4.31 6.73 8.31
CA THR A 10 4.87 7.81 9.15
C THR A 10 6.36 7.67 9.49
N ARG A 11 7.08 6.74 8.85
CA ARG A 11 8.50 6.47 9.12
C ARG A 11 9.34 7.73 8.82
N PRO A 12 10.32 8.11 9.67
CA PRO A 12 11.07 9.38 9.53
C PRO A 12 11.75 9.55 8.16
N CYS A 13 12.26 8.47 7.57
CA CYS A 13 12.88 8.47 6.24
C CYS A 13 11.92 8.82 5.10
N HIS A 14 10.60 8.78 5.33
CA HIS A 14 9.59 9.19 4.35
C HIS A 14 9.06 10.61 4.60
N LYS A 15 9.57 11.36 5.61
CA LYS A 15 9.24 12.78 5.82
C LYS A 15 10.37 13.76 5.49
N PRO A 16 11.06 13.68 4.33
CA PRO A 16 11.96 14.76 3.96
C PRO A 16 11.20 16.06 3.75
N ARG A 17 11.75 17.18 4.23
CA ARG A 17 11.15 18.52 4.19
C ARG A 17 10.69 18.92 2.79
N ILE A 18 11.56 18.69 1.79
CA ILE A 18 11.27 18.95 0.37
C ILE A 18 9.99 18.26 -0.12
N VAL A 19 9.68 17.09 0.42
CA VAL A 19 8.50 16.35 0.00
C VAL A 19 7.26 16.91 0.69
N LEU A 20 7.36 17.38 1.95
CA LEU A 20 6.24 18.02 2.63
C LEU A 20 5.87 19.34 1.94
N GLU A 21 6.86 20.17 1.63
CA GLU A 21 6.70 21.44 0.91
C GLU A 21 6.00 21.22 -0.44
N TRP A 22 6.39 20.18 -1.20
CA TRP A 22 5.72 19.85 -2.46
C TRP A 22 4.22 19.51 -2.27
N PHE A 23 3.86 18.77 -1.20
CA PHE A 23 2.46 18.46 -0.93
C PHE A 23 1.67 19.66 -0.41
N GLU A 24 2.32 20.62 0.27
CA GLU A 24 1.70 21.89 0.69
C GLU A 24 1.41 22.80 -0.52
N GLU A 25 2.27 22.78 -1.53
CA GLU A 25 2.07 23.53 -2.78
C GLU A 25 0.93 22.95 -3.65
N HIS A 26 0.62 21.65 -3.52
CA HIS A 26 -0.37 20.95 -4.36
C HIS A 26 -1.58 20.45 -3.55
N THR A 27 -2.01 21.20 -2.53
CA THR A 27 -3.12 20.81 -1.63
C THR A 27 -4.49 20.78 -2.32
N ASP A 28 -4.65 21.50 -3.42
CA ASP A 28 -5.82 21.51 -4.29
C ASP A 28 -5.94 20.23 -5.12
N GLU A 29 -4.81 19.59 -5.44
CA GLU A 29 -4.75 18.32 -6.18
C GLU A 29 -4.66 17.08 -5.29
N PHE A 30 -3.97 17.18 -4.14
CA PHE A 30 -3.66 16.06 -3.28
C PHE A 30 -4.00 16.35 -1.82
N HIS A 31 -4.89 15.53 -1.25
CA HIS A 31 -5.19 15.57 0.17
C HIS A 31 -4.36 14.52 0.91
N LEU A 32 -3.42 14.99 1.75
CA LEU A 32 -2.65 14.11 2.62
C LEU A 32 -3.52 13.69 3.81
N MET A 33 -3.82 12.40 3.91
CA MET A 33 -4.55 11.87 5.07
C MET A 33 -3.61 11.69 6.27
N PRO A 34 -4.02 12.09 7.48
CA PRO A 34 -3.25 11.82 8.69
C PRO A 34 -3.17 10.30 8.92
N TRP A 35 -1.96 9.76 8.90
CA TRP A 35 -1.71 8.33 9.07
C TRP A 35 -1.24 8.03 10.50
N PRO A 36 -1.82 7.05 11.20
CA PRO A 36 -1.33 6.63 12.50
C PRO A 36 0.03 5.92 12.38
N PRO A 37 0.97 6.16 13.30
CA PRO A 37 2.27 5.51 13.25
C PRO A 37 2.15 3.99 13.41
N ASN A 38 3.06 3.25 12.75
CA ASN A 38 3.14 1.79 12.82
C ASN A 38 1.84 1.05 12.48
N SER A 39 1.04 1.57 11.55
CA SER A 39 -0.20 0.92 11.08
C SER A 39 -0.05 0.37 9.66
N PRO A 40 0.70 -0.74 9.45
CA PRO A 40 0.77 -1.41 8.14
C PRO A 40 -0.59 -1.97 7.73
N ASP A 41 -1.43 -2.36 8.68
CA ASP A 41 -2.80 -2.87 8.51
C ASP A 41 -3.71 -1.94 7.71
N LEU A 42 -3.41 -0.64 7.75
CA LEU A 42 -4.13 0.38 7.00
C LEU A 42 -3.60 0.57 5.59
N ASN A 43 -2.36 0.16 5.28
CA ASN A 43 -1.72 0.43 4.00
C ASN A 43 -2.14 -0.61 2.96
N PRO A 44 -3.00 -0.27 1.99
CA PRO A 44 -3.43 -1.21 0.95
C PRO A 44 -2.25 -1.78 0.16
N MET A 45 -1.17 -1.01 0.02
CA MET A 45 0.00 -1.45 -0.72
C MET A 45 0.71 -2.63 -0.06
N GLU A 46 0.73 -2.75 1.27
CA GLU A 46 1.32 -3.92 1.95
C GLU A 46 0.57 -5.19 1.54
N HIS A 47 -0.77 -5.13 1.52
CA HIS A 47 -1.59 -6.27 1.10
C HIS A 47 -1.33 -6.68 -0.36
N ILE A 48 -1.11 -5.70 -1.24
CA ILE A 48 -0.76 -5.99 -2.64
C ILE A 48 0.63 -6.64 -2.71
N CYS A 49 1.62 -6.11 -1.97
CA CYS A 49 2.95 -6.70 -1.89
C CYS A 49 2.90 -8.16 -1.39
N ASP A 50 2.13 -8.45 -0.35
CA ASP A 50 1.96 -9.81 0.17
C ASP A 50 1.39 -10.77 -0.88
N VAL A 51 0.37 -10.32 -1.64
CA VAL A 51 -0.22 -11.10 -2.73
C VAL A 51 0.80 -11.36 -3.83
N MET A 52 1.59 -10.34 -4.20
CA MET A 52 2.63 -10.49 -5.21
C MET A 52 3.72 -11.47 -4.76
N GLU A 53 4.16 -11.36 -3.52
CA GLU A 53 5.16 -12.25 -2.94
C GLU A 53 4.66 -13.70 -2.90
N TRP A 54 3.42 -13.90 -2.49
CA TRP A 54 2.80 -15.23 -2.48
C TRP A 54 2.74 -15.84 -3.89
N GLN A 55 2.27 -15.08 -4.88
CA GLN A 55 2.24 -15.56 -6.28
C GLN A 55 3.63 -15.87 -6.81
N LEU A 56 4.61 -15.01 -6.53
CA LEU A 56 5.99 -15.21 -6.94
C LEU A 56 6.59 -16.49 -6.32
N ARG A 57 6.33 -16.74 -5.03
CA ARG A 57 6.79 -17.95 -4.33
C ARG A 57 6.11 -19.22 -4.84
N ALA A 58 4.89 -19.13 -5.35
CA ALA A 58 4.17 -20.26 -5.93
C ALA A 58 4.70 -20.66 -7.33
N GLN A 59 5.44 -19.77 -8.01
CA GLN A 59 5.98 -20.07 -9.34
C GLN A 59 7.14 -21.08 -9.26
N THR A 60 7.06 -22.08 -10.14
CA THR A 60 8.09 -23.12 -10.27
C THR A 60 8.59 -23.16 -11.72
N PRO A 61 9.91 -23.20 -11.99
CA PRO A 61 11.02 -23.17 -11.03
C PRO A 61 11.24 -21.78 -10.41
N PRO A 62 11.96 -21.70 -9.27
CA PRO A 62 12.36 -20.42 -8.67
C PRO A 62 13.10 -19.50 -9.65
N CYS A 63 13.03 -18.19 -9.42
CA CYS A 63 13.72 -17.21 -10.25
C CYS A 63 15.25 -17.42 -10.17
N PRO A 64 15.95 -17.70 -11.28
CA PRO A 64 17.38 -18.00 -11.25
C PRO A 64 18.27 -16.75 -11.14
N ASN A 65 17.74 -15.57 -11.46
CA ASN A 65 18.46 -14.30 -11.42
C ASN A 65 17.52 -13.11 -11.20
N ILE A 66 18.10 -11.94 -10.97
CA ILE A 66 17.38 -10.69 -10.68
C ILE A 66 16.55 -10.22 -11.88
N SER A 67 16.98 -10.45 -13.12
CA SER A 67 16.22 -10.05 -14.31
C SER A 67 14.92 -10.84 -14.38
N THR A 68 14.98 -12.17 -14.25
CA THR A 68 13.79 -13.02 -14.25
C THR A 68 12.86 -12.71 -13.08
N LEU A 69 13.42 -12.36 -11.91
CA LEU A 69 12.64 -11.89 -10.76
C LEU A 69 11.87 -10.61 -11.10
N ARG A 70 12.55 -9.61 -11.68
CA ARG A 70 11.93 -8.35 -12.10
C ARG A 70 10.79 -8.59 -13.09
N ASP A 71 11.04 -9.39 -14.13
CA ASP A 71 10.06 -9.66 -15.18
C ASP A 71 8.82 -10.36 -14.62
N ARG A 72 9.00 -11.33 -13.72
CA ARG A 72 7.89 -12.01 -13.04
C ARG A 72 7.12 -11.09 -12.10
N CYS A 73 7.80 -10.21 -11.36
CA CYS A 73 7.13 -9.21 -10.53
C CYS A 73 6.27 -8.26 -11.37
N LEU A 74 6.77 -7.83 -12.53
CA LEU A 74 6.01 -6.99 -13.46
C LEU A 74 4.81 -7.75 -14.02
N ASP A 75 5.00 -8.99 -14.47
CA ASP A 75 3.90 -9.81 -14.99
C ASP A 75 2.80 -10.02 -13.94
N ILE A 76 3.17 -10.40 -12.71
CA ILE A 76 2.22 -10.50 -11.61
C ILE A 76 1.48 -9.18 -11.41
N TRP A 77 2.20 -8.06 -11.33
CA TRP A 77 1.62 -6.73 -11.10
C TRP A 77 0.58 -6.36 -12.17
N TYR A 78 0.91 -6.57 -13.46
CA TYR A 78 0.01 -6.27 -14.56
C TYR A 78 -1.20 -7.22 -14.64
N ASN A 79 -1.05 -8.45 -14.15
CA ASN A 79 -2.12 -9.46 -14.14
C ASN A 79 -2.96 -9.44 -12.86
N LEU A 80 -2.68 -8.57 -11.89
CA LEU A 80 -3.50 -8.41 -10.70
C LEU A 80 -4.94 -7.99 -11.08
N SER A 81 -5.93 -8.73 -10.57
CA SER A 81 -7.33 -8.49 -10.92
C SER A 81 -7.81 -7.11 -10.43
N PRO A 82 -8.47 -6.30 -11.30
CA PRO A 82 -9.15 -5.06 -10.90
C PRO A 82 -10.10 -5.25 -9.71
N VAL A 83 -10.75 -6.41 -9.62
CA VAL A 83 -11.67 -6.76 -8.54
C VAL A 83 -10.96 -6.85 -7.19
N MET A 84 -9.68 -7.27 -7.17
CA MET A 84 -8.88 -7.31 -5.95
C MET A 84 -8.69 -5.91 -5.38
N TYR A 85 -8.30 -4.95 -6.23
CA TYR A 85 -8.13 -3.55 -5.83
C TYR A 85 -9.44 -2.94 -5.31
N GLN A 86 -10.55 -3.21 -6.01
CA GLN A 86 -11.87 -2.74 -5.56
C GLN A 86 -12.26 -3.29 -4.19
N LYS A 87 -12.06 -4.60 -3.95
CA LYS A 87 -12.31 -5.22 -2.64
C LYS A 87 -11.44 -4.64 -1.54
N LEU A 88 -10.18 -4.37 -1.87
CA LEU A 88 -9.23 -3.79 -0.92
C LEU A 88 -9.64 -2.37 -0.51
N VAL A 89 -9.96 -1.51 -1.48
CA VAL A 89 -10.49 -0.16 -1.23
C VAL A 89 -11.80 -0.23 -0.44
N ALA A 90 -12.74 -1.11 -0.83
CA ALA A 90 -14.00 -1.30 -0.11
C ALA A 90 -13.80 -1.81 1.33
N SER A 91 -12.68 -2.48 1.63
CA SER A 91 -12.36 -2.96 2.98
C SER A 91 -11.82 -1.86 3.90
N MET A 92 -11.38 -0.71 3.37
CA MET A 92 -10.71 0.34 4.13
C MET A 92 -11.52 0.87 5.32
N PRO A 93 -12.83 1.20 5.19
CA PRO A 93 -13.62 1.65 6.34
C PRO A 93 -13.61 0.64 7.49
N ARG A 94 -13.62 -0.67 7.16
CA ARG A 94 -13.58 -1.75 8.15
C ARG A 94 -12.20 -1.90 8.80
N ARG A 95 -11.12 -1.72 8.04
CA ARG A 95 -9.73 -1.72 8.58
C ARG A 95 -9.51 -0.54 9.53
N VAL A 96 -9.93 0.66 9.12
CA VAL A 96 -9.90 1.87 9.95
C VAL A 96 -10.69 1.68 11.24
N ALA A 97 -11.91 1.16 11.16
CA ALA A 97 -12.72 0.88 12.35
C ALA A 97 -12.03 -0.13 13.30
N ALA A 98 -11.33 -1.13 12.76
CA ALA A 98 -10.59 -2.09 13.57
C ALA A 98 -9.40 -1.44 14.30
N VAL A 99 -8.63 -0.58 13.64
CA VAL A 99 -7.52 0.16 14.26
C VAL A 99 -8.03 1.13 15.32
N LEU A 100 -9.13 1.83 15.06
CA LEU A 100 -9.77 2.70 16.05
C LEU A 100 -10.23 1.91 17.28
N LYS A 101 -10.86 0.74 17.08
CA LYS A 101 -11.26 -0.17 18.17
C LYS A 101 -10.05 -0.69 18.95
N ALA A 102 -8.95 -0.97 18.27
CA ALA A 102 -7.68 -1.38 18.88
C ALA A 102 -6.88 -0.21 19.49
N LYS A 103 -7.41 1.02 19.46
CA LYS A 103 -6.73 2.24 19.93
C LYS A 103 -5.34 2.44 19.30
N GLY A 104 -5.21 2.14 18.01
CA GLY A 104 -3.93 2.19 17.29
C GLY A 104 -3.06 0.95 17.44
N GLY A 105 -3.52 -0.08 18.16
CA GLY A 105 -2.86 -1.39 18.25
C GLY A 105 -3.02 -2.24 16.98
N ALA A 106 -2.28 -3.35 16.93
CA ALA A 106 -2.33 -4.31 15.84
C ALA A 106 -3.74 -4.92 15.65
N THR A 107 -4.11 -5.13 14.39
CA THR A 107 -5.35 -5.76 14.00
C THR A 107 -5.06 -7.07 13.25
N ARG A 108 -6.11 -7.72 12.74
CA ARG A 108 -5.99 -8.96 11.95
C ARG A 108 -5.65 -8.72 10.47
N TYR A 109 -5.47 -7.47 10.06
CA TYR A 109 -5.42 -7.03 8.66
C TYR A 109 -4.03 -6.74 8.17
#